data_AF-A0A917JP71-F1
#
_entry.id   AF-A0A917JP71-F1
#
_cell.length_a   1.000
_cell.length_b   1.000
_cell.length_c   1.000
_cell.angle_alpha   90.00
_cell.angle_beta   90.00
_cell.angle_gamma   90.00
#
_symmetry.space_group_name_H-M   'P 1'
#
loop_
_entity.id
_entity.type
_entity.pdbx_description
1 polymer ?
#
loop_
_entity_poly.entity_id
_entity_poly.type
_entity_poly.pdbx_seq_one_letter_code
_entity_poly.pdbx_strand_id
1 'polypeptide(L)'
;MVKEMKKRLDELREKERRSQLEEQEFRELMLNKRTPTKSYPYTLHSDEASSKETEEFKAVIDDYMDFVGEFAKQRPVAQEGLLKLDFPSPEKAIDFFQQQASKNRSFIVVDEKTNKVLAYSNGDGQLYHGDGNLFKPGDKLTRSEIDFKDFHAPKSGTIRP
;
A
#
# COMPACT_ATOMS: atom_id res chain seq x y z
N MET A 1 39.89 -52.45 13.48
CA MET A 1 38.50 -52.17 13.93
C MET A 1 38.36 -50.88 14.74
N VAL A 2 39.01 -50.71 15.90
CA VAL A 2 38.78 -49.53 16.78
C VAL A 2 39.15 -48.17 16.14
N LYS A 3 40.23 -48.10 15.34
CA LYS A 3 40.61 -46.88 14.60
C LYS A 3 39.57 -46.44 13.56
N GLU A 4 38.91 -47.40 12.93
CA GLU A 4 37.94 -47.16 11.86
C GLU A 4 36.60 -46.68 12.42
N MET A 5 36.18 -47.22 13.57
CA MET A 5 35.02 -46.73 14.31
C MET A 5 35.22 -45.31 14.84
N LYS A 6 36.41 -44.96 15.34
CA LYS A 6 36.72 -43.58 15.75
C LYS A 6 36.60 -42.60 14.58
N LYS A 7 37.18 -42.96 13.43
CA LYS A 7 37.12 -42.13 12.22
C LYS A 7 35.67 -41.87 11.76
N ARG A 8 34.84 -42.91 11.73
CA ARG A 8 33.40 -42.78 11.42
C ARG A 8 32.65 -41.92 12.44
N LEU A 9 33.03 -41.98 13.72
CA LEU A 9 32.39 -41.19 14.78
C LEU A 9 32.73 -39.70 14.66
N ASP A 10 33.97 -39.37 14.30
CA ASP A 10 34.38 -37.99 14.00
C ASP A 10 33.70 -37.45 12.74
N GLU A 11 33.62 -38.25 11.67
CA GLU A 11 32.88 -37.87 10.45
C GLU A 11 31.37 -37.64 10.73
N LEU A 12 30.75 -38.45 11.59
CA LEU A 12 29.36 -38.26 12.01
C LEU A 12 29.17 -36.97 12.79
N ARG A 13 30.08 -36.65 13.72
CA ARG A 13 30.03 -35.40 14.50
C ARG A 13 30.22 -34.17 13.63
N GLU A 14 31.14 -34.22 12.66
CA GLU A 14 31.30 -33.11 11.70
C GLU A 14 30.07 -32.93 10.83
N LYS A 15 29.45 -34.04 10.38
CA LYS A 15 28.24 -34.00 9.56
C LYS A 15 27.04 -33.44 10.33
N GLU A 16 26.86 -33.81 11.60
CA GLU A 16 25.85 -33.21 12.47
C GLU A 16 26.08 -31.71 12.65
N ARG A 17 27.33 -31.31 12.93
CA ARG A 17 27.67 -29.90 13.13
C ARG A 17 27.42 -29.08 11.86
N ARG A 18 27.68 -29.66 10.69
CA ARG A 18 27.42 -29.03 9.39
C ARG A 18 25.91 -28.92 9.10
N SER A 19 25.16 -29.98 9.37
CA SER A 19 23.69 -29.97 9.23
C SER A 19 23.04 -28.95 10.17
N GLN A 20 23.55 -28.78 11.39
CA GLN A 20 23.06 -27.76 12.32
C GLN A 20 23.36 -26.34 11.85
N LEU A 21 24.53 -26.11 11.24
CA LEU A 21 24.88 -24.82 10.64
C LEU A 21 23.98 -24.50 9.45
N GLU A 22 23.74 -25.47 8.56
CA GLU A 22 22.82 -25.30 7.42
C GLU A 22 21.39 -25.04 7.88
N GLU A 23 20.92 -25.70 8.95
CA GLU A 23 19.61 -25.43 9.53
C GLU A 23 19.52 -24.04 10.20
N GLN A 24 20.60 -23.60 10.85
CA GLN A 24 20.69 -22.24 11.39
C GLN A 24 20.68 -21.18 10.28
N GLU A 25 21.48 -21.38 9.22
CA GLU A 25 21.48 -20.49 8.06
C GLU A 25 20.10 -20.46 7.39
N PHE A 26 19.44 -21.59 7.25
CA PHE A 26 18.08 -21.65 6.69
C PHE A 26 17.06 -20.94 7.59
N ARG A 27 17.15 -21.11 8.91
CA ARG A 27 16.31 -20.37 9.87
C ARG A 27 16.57 -18.87 9.79
N GLU A 28 17.83 -18.43 9.77
CA GLU A 28 18.18 -17.02 9.61
C GLU A 28 17.66 -16.46 8.29
N LEU A 29 17.77 -17.21 7.19
CA LEU A 29 17.23 -16.82 5.89
C LEU A 29 15.70 -16.65 5.93
N MET A 30 15.00 -17.55 6.63
CA MET A 30 13.55 -17.50 6.81
C MET A 30 13.10 -16.38 7.77
N LEU A 31 13.92 -16.04 8.76
CA LEU A 31 13.69 -14.91 9.68
C LEU A 31 13.98 -13.56 8.99
N ASN A 32 15.02 -13.48 8.16
CA ASN A 32 15.37 -12.25 7.44
C ASN A 32 14.38 -11.93 6.31
N LYS A 33 13.75 -12.94 5.68
CA LYS A 33 12.62 -12.74 4.76
C LYS A 33 11.34 -12.23 5.45
N ARG A 34 11.28 -12.26 6.79
CA ARG A 34 10.21 -11.65 7.60
C ARG A 34 10.57 -10.23 8.03
N THR A 35 11.17 -9.42 7.14
CA THR A 35 11.05 -7.98 7.33
C THR A 35 9.56 -7.65 7.41
N PRO A 36 9.09 -6.88 8.41
CA PRO A 36 7.72 -6.42 8.39
C PRO A 36 7.55 -5.64 7.09
N THR A 37 6.78 -6.17 6.14
CA THR A 37 6.39 -5.46 4.94
C THR A 37 5.73 -4.19 5.44
N LYS A 38 6.45 -3.06 5.33
CA LYS A 38 5.96 -1.78 5.81
C LYS A 38 4.70 -1.50 5.00
N SER A 39 3.57 -1.56 5.69
CA SER A 39 2.28 -1.20 5.12
C SER A 39 2.13 0.31 5.22
N TYR A 40 1.75 0.95 4.12
CA TYR A 40 1.47 2.38 4.07
C TYR A 40 -0.04 2.55 3.92
N PRO A 41 -0.78 2.82 5.01
CA PRO A 41 -2.23 2.97 4.97
C PRO A 41 -2.60 4.36 4.42
N TYR A 42 -3.59 4.37 3.53
CA TYR A 42 -4.20 5.58 3.00
C TYR A 42 -5.71 5.46 3.06
N THR A 43 -6.37 6.56 3.43
CA THR A 43 -7.83 6.62 3.49
C THR A 43 -8.35 7.40 2.30
N LEU A 44 -9.25 6.78 1.53
CA LEU A 44 -9.98 7.45 0.45
C LEU A 44 -11.35 7.85 0.96
N HIS A 45 -11.74 9.08 0.65
CA HIS A 45 -13.06 9.62 0.90
C HIS A 45 -13.78 9.87 -0.43
N SER A 46 -15.08 9.57 -0.46
CA SER A 46 -15.97 10.01 -1.53
C SER A 46 -16.57 11.39 -1.20
N ASP A 47 -16.85 12.19 -2.23
CA ASP A 47 -17.48 13.51 -2.12
C ASP A 47 -18.96 13.39 -1.68
N GLU A 48 -19.60 12.25 -1.94
CA GLU A 48 -20.95 11.96 -1.49
C GLU A 48 -20.94 11.22 -0.14
N ALA A 49 -21.40 11.90 0.91
CA ALA A 49 -21.67 11.34 2.23
C ALA A 49 -22.84 10.34 2.19
N SER A 50 -22.65 9.21 1.51
CA SER A 50 -23.65 8.15 1.39
C SER A 50 -23.16 6.90 2.12
N SER A 51 -23.96 6.42 3.07
CA SER A 51 -23.63 5.37 4.05
C SER A 51 -23.58 3.96 3.45
N LYS A 52 -23.45 3.83 2.13
CA LYS A 52 -23.41 2.56 1.40
C LYS A 52 -22.08 2.47 0.66
N GLU A 53 -21.53 1.26 0.51
CA GLU A 53 -20.52 0.98 -0.51
C GLU A 53 -21.03 1.51 -1.86
N THR A 54 -20.64 2.73 -2.23
CA THR A 54 -20.95 3.30 -3.53
C THR A 54 -20.31 2.39 -4.58
N GLU A 55 -20.98 2.17 -5.69
CA GLU A 55 -20.46 1.36 -6.80
C GLU A 55 -19.05 1.81 -7.23
N GLU A 56 -18.75 3.08 -7.02
CA GLU A 56 -17.44 3.70 -7.16
C GLU A 56 -16.35 3.04 -6.32
N PHE A 57 -16.59 2.80 -5.02
CA PHE A 57 -15.61 2.13 -4.17
C PHE A 57 -15.43 0.67 -4.53
N LYS A 58 -16.48 -0.02 -4.99
CA LYS A 58 -16.34 -1.41 -5.47
C LYS A 58 -15.35 -1.50 -6.62
N ALA A 59 -15.46 -0.58 -7.58
CA ALA A 59 -14.55 -0.53 -8.72
C ALA A 59 -13.10 -0.21 -8.30
N VAL A 60 -12.90 0.66 -7.30
CA VAL A 60 -11.57 0.95 -6.72
C VAL A 60 -11.03 -0.27 -5.96
N ILE A 61 -11.87 -0.98 -5.21
CA ILE A 61 -11.49 -2.20 -4.47
C ILE A 61 -11.08 -3.31 -5.43
N ASP A 62 -11.84 -3.56 -6.50
CA ASP A 62 -11.48 -4.58 -7.50
C ASP A 62 -10.16 -4.23 -8.21
N ASP A 63 -9.99 -2.97 -8.63
CA ASP A 63 -8.73 -2.52 -9.21
C ASP A 63 -7.55 -2.63 -8.22
N TYR A 64 -7.79 -2.34 -6.94
CA TYR A 64 -6.77 -2.47 -5.90
C TYR A 64 -6.36 -3.93 -5.73
N MET A 65 -7.32 -4.85 -5.63
CA MET A 65 -7.05 -6.28 -5.51
C MET A 65 -6.26 -6.82 -6.71
N ASP A 66 -6.54 -6.35 -7.92
CA ASP A 66 -5.75 -6.67 -9.12
C ASP A 66 -4.34 -6.07 -9.06
N PHE A 67 -4.23 -4.81 -8.60
CA PHE A 67 -2.95 -4.08 -8.54
C PHE A 67 -1.98 -4.63 -7.49
N VAL A 68 -2.46 -4.91 -6.27
CA VAL A 68 -1.60 -5.40 -5.18
C VAL A 68 -1.51 -6.94 -5.14
N GLY A 69 -2.45 -7.65 -5.76
CA GLY A 69 -2.46 -9.11 -5.85
C GLY A 69 -2.33 -9.79 -4.48
N GLU A 70 -1.35 -10.69 -4.34
CA GLU A 70 -1.08 -11.44 -3.11
C GLU A 70 -0.62 -10.57 -1.92
N PHE A 71 -0.29 -9.29 -2.15
CA PHE A 71 0.05 -8.37 -1.06
C PHE A 71 -1.17 -7.99 -0.21
N ALA A 72 -2.37 -7.96 -0.79
CA ALA A 72 -3.59 -7.71 -0.03
C ALA A 72 -3.85 -8.86 0.95
N LYS A 73 -3.54 -8.66 2.23
CA LYS A 73 -3.86 -9.61 3.31
C LYS A 73 -5.36 -9.90 3.40
N GLN A 74 -6.17 -8.91 3.05
CA GLN A 74 -7.63 -8.97 3.05
C GLN A 74 -8.20 -8.02 2.00
N ARG A 75 -9.39 -8.34 1.48
CA ARG A 75 -10.13 -7.41 0.62
C ARG A 75 -10.55 -6.19 1.45
N PRO A 76 -10.19 -4.97 1.05
CA PRO A 76 -10.59 -3.77 1.78
C PRO A 76 -12.10 -3.58 1.66
N VAL A 77 -12.70 -3.04 2.73
CA VAL A 77 -14.14 -2.80 2.83
C VAL A 77 -14.33 -1.31 3.05
N ALA A 78 -15.21 -0.68 2.27
CA ALA A 78 -15.58 0.71 2.50
C ALA A 78 -16.55 0.79 3.68
N GLN A 79 -16.25 1.63 4.67
CA GLN A 79 -17.11 1.88 5.82
C GLN A 79 -17.32 3.39 5.96
N GLU A 80 -18.58 3.81 6.09
CA GLU A 80 -18.94 5.22 6.34
C GLU A 80 -18.37 6.21 5.30
N GLY A 81 -18.26 5.80 4.03
CA GLY A 81 -17.67 6.61 2.96
C GLY A 81 -16.14 6.66 2.97
N LEU A 82 -15.50 5.83 3.80
CA LEU A 82 -14.05 5.69 3.94
C LEU A 82 -13.60 4.36 3.37
N LEU A 83 -12.57 4.37 2.53
CA LEU A 83 -11.91 3.16 2.06
C LEU A 83 -10.44 3.18 2.49
N LYS A 84 -10.05 2.23 3.33
CA LYS A 84 -8.67 2.06 3.78
C LYS A 84 -7.92 1.12 2.84
N LEU A 85 -6.82 1.58 2.27
CA LEU A 85 -5.96 0.83 1.37
C LEU A 85 -4.53 0.79 1.92
N ASP A 86 -3.87 -0.36 1.76
CA ASP A 86 -2.56 -0.65 2.32
C ASP A 86 -1.57 -0.96 1.20
N PHE A 87 -0.54 -0.13 1.03
CA PHE A 87 0.42 -0.33 -0.06
C PHE A 87 1.77 -0.84 0.43
N PRO A 88 2.50 -1.61 -0.39
CA PRO A 88 3.85 -2.08 -0.07
C PRO A 88 4.88 -0.93 -0.06
N SER A 89 4.60 0.15 -0.80
CA SER A 89 5.41 1.37 -0.81
C SER A 89 4.56 2.60 -1.17
N PRO A 90 5.00 3.81 -0.78
CA PRO A 90 4.35 5.06 -1.18
C PRO A 90 4.33 5.26 -2.70
N GLU A 91 5.36 4.80 -3.41
CA GLU A 91 5.44 4.88 -4.87
C GLU A 91 4.32 4.06 -5.54
N LYS A 92 4.06 2.85 -5.01
CA LYS A 92 2.95 2.02 -5.50
C LYS A 92 1.58 2.64 -5.20
N ALA A 93 1.43 3.33 -4.08
CA ALA A 93 0.23 4.09 -3.79
C ALA A 93 0.01 5.22 -4.82
N ILE A 94 1.07 5.96 -5.17
CA ILE A 94 1.02 7.02 -6.18
C ILE A 94 0.62 6.46 -7.55
N ASP A 95 1.28 5.40 -8.01
CA ASP A 95 0.96 4.74 -9.28
C ASP A 95 -0.51 4.32 -9.32
N PHE A 96 -1.01 3.74 -8.22
CA PHE A 96 -2.40 3.35 -8.10
C PHE A 96 -3.34 4.55 -8.19
N PHE A 97 -3.10 5.61 -7.41
CA PHE A 97 -3.95 6.79 -7.42
C PHE A 97 -3.93 7.53 -8.76
N GLN A 98 -2.81 7.58 -9.46
CA GLN A 98 -2.75 8.12 -10.81
C GLN A 98 -3.58 7.30 -11.80
N GLN A 99 -3.55 5.97 -11.70
CA GLN A 99 -4.42 5.10 -12.51
C GLN A 99 -5.90 5.30 -12.18
N GLN A 100 -6.24 5.44 -10.90
CA GLN A 100 -7.62 5.71 -10.48
C GLN A 100 -8.11 7.07 -10.98
N ALA A 101 -7.27 8.10 -10.89
CA ALA A 101 -7.57 9.44 -11.43
C ALA A 101 -7.79 9.39 -12.94
N SER A 102 -6.92 8.68 -13.68
CA SER A 102 -7.02 8.51 -15.15
C SER A 102 -8.31 7.80 -15.59
N LYS A 103 -8.99 7.08 -14.69
CA LYS A 103 -10.32 6.49 -14.92
C LYS A 103 -11.46 7.48 -14.64
N ASN A 104 -11.16 8.78 -14.51
CA ASN A 104 -12.09 9.87 -14.19
C ASN A 104 -12.86 9.65 -12.89
N ARG A 105 -12.22 9.01 -11.89
CA ARG A 105 -12.83 8.79 -10.58
C ARG A 105 -12.50 9.93 -9.64
N SER A 106 -13.50 10.44 -8.95
CA SER A 106 -13.32 11.42 -7.88
C SER A 106 -13.02 10.73 -6.55
N PHE A 107 -11.98 11.18 -5.86
CA PHE A 107 -11.62 10.68 -4.53
C PHE A 107 -10.66 11.65 -3.84
N ILE A 108 -10.64 11.62 -2.51
CA ILE A 108 -9.71 12.40 -1.69
C ILE A 108 -8.88 11.44 -0.86
N VAL A 109 -7.56 11.56 -0.94
CA VAL A 109 -6.59 10.75 -0.19
C VAL A 109 -6.16 11.50 1.06
N VAL A 110 -6.33 10.88 2.22
CA VAL A 110 -6.08 11.49 3.53
C VAL A 110 -5.08 10.66 4.32
N ASP A 111 -4.20 11.34 5.07
CA ASP A 111 -3.30 10.71 6.03
C ASP A 111 -4.07 10.32 7.29
N GLU A 112 -4.11 9.01 7.61
CA GLU A 112 -4.89 8.48 8.75
C GLU A 112 -4.49 9.11 10.10
N LYS A 113 -3.22 9.47 10.28
CA LYS A 113 -2.73 9.97 11.56
C LYS A 113 -3.09 11.43 11.81
N THR A 114 -3.17 12.23 10.75
CA THR A 114 -3.31 13.68 10.84
C THR A 114 -4.61 14.21 10.26
N ASN A 115 -5.40 13.38 9.57
CA ASN A 115 -6.58 13.80 8.81
C ASN A 115 -6.30 14.90 7.77
N LYS A 116 -5.04 15.08 7.39
CA LYS A 116 -4.63 16.05 6.38
C LYS A 116 -4.74 15.45 4.98
N VAL A 117 -5.17 16.27 4.03
CA VAL A 117 -5.28 15.86 2.64
C VAL A 117 -3.88 15.69 2.05
N LEU A 118 -3.64 14.54 1.43
CA LEU A 118 -2.39 14.21 0.75
C LEU A 118 -2.50 14.53 -0.74
N ALA A 119 -3.58 14.04 -1.36
CA ALA A 119 -3.86 14.19 -2.77
C ALA A 119 -5.36 14.06 -3.00
N TYR A 120 -5.83 14.49 -4.16
CA TYR A 120 -7.22 14.28 -4.58
C TYR A 120 -7.33 14.18 -6.10
N SER A 121 -8.42 13.61 -6.56
CA SER A 121 -8.90 13.67 -7.94
C SER A 121 -10.33 14.16 -7.90
N ASN A 122 -10.68 15.11 -8.77
CA ASN A 122 -12.04 15.60 -8.94
C ASN A 122 -12.78 14.94 -10.11
N GLY A 123 -12.22 13.85 -10.65
CA GLY A 123 -12.81 13.10 -11.76
C GLY A 123 -12.53 13.71 -13.15
N ASP A 124 -11.58 14.63 -13.26
CA ASP A 124 -11.15 15.23 -14.53
C ASP A 124 -10.06 14.42 -15.27
N GLY A 125 -9.68 13.26 -14.72
CA GLY A 125 -8.59 12.44 -15.26
C GLY A 125 -7.24 12.70 -14.60
N GLN A 126 -7.15 13.67 -13.69
CA GLN A 126 -5.89 14.14 -13.12
C GLN A 126 -5.82 13.94 -11.61
N LEU A 127 -4.60 13.69 -11.12
CA LEU A 127 -4.30 13.64 -9.69
C LEU A 127 -3.68 14.97 -9.29
N TYR A 128 -4.14 15.52 -8.18
CA TYR A 128 -3.66 16.76 -7.60
C TYR A 128 -3.12 16.49 -6.20
N HIS A 129 -2.14 17.29 -5.79
CA HIS A 129 -1.70 17.41 -4.41
C HIS A 129 -2.79 18.06 -3.56
N GLY A 130 -2.75 17.85 -2.24
CA GLY A 130 -3.73 18.46 -1.32
C GLY A 130 -3.75 20.00 -1.32
N ASP A 131 -2.71 20.65 -1.85
CA ASP A 131 -2.64 22.11 -2.05
C ASP A 131 -3.24 22.58 -3.39
N GLY A 132 -3.72 21.65 -4.23
CA GLY A 132 -4.31 21.93 -5.54
C GLY A 132 -3.34 21.92 -6.71
N ASN A 133 -2.04 21.68 -6.48
CA ASN A 133 -1.08 21.57 -7.58
C ASN A 133 -1.22 20.23 -8.31
N LEU A 134 -1.08 20.23 -9.64
CA LEU A 134 -1.08 18.99 -10.43
C LEU A 134 0.07 18.06 -10.00
N PHE A 135 -0.24 16.79 -9.77
CA PHE A 135 0.72 15.78 -9.37
C PHE A 135 1.59 15.38 -10.56
N LYS A 136 2.92 15.47 -10.42
CA LYS A 136 3.88 15.16 -11.48
C LYS A 136 4.62 13.84 -11.25
N PRO A 137 5.16 13.21 -12.30
CA PRO A 137 6.04 12.04 -12.14
C PRO A 137 7.23 12.38 -11.23
N GLY A 138 7.43 11.59 -10.17
CA GLY A 138 8.49 11.78 -9.18
C GLY A 138 8.07 12.59 -7.94
N ASP A 139 6.87 13.16 -7.95
CA ASP A 139 6.31 13.78 -6.75
C ASP A 139 5.97 12.74 -5.68
N LYS A 140 5.89 13.17 -4.43
CA LYS A 140 5.56 12.33 -3.27
C LYS A 140 4.23 12.75 -2.67
N LEU A 141 3.53 11.80 -2.05
CA LEU A 141 2.35 12.10 -1.24
C LEU A 141 2.79 12.86 0.02
N THR A 142 2.59 14.17 0.01
CA THR A 142 2.90 15.07 1.11
C THR A 142 1.65 15.61 1.75
N ARG A 143 1.66 15.76 3.08
CA ARG A 143 0.55 16.35 3.83
C ARG A 143 0.41 17.81 3.44
N SER A 144 -0.79 18.19 3.03
CA SER A 144 -1.15 19.60 2.90
C SER A 144 -1.34 20.24 4.27
N GLU A 145 -1.41 21.57 4.27
CA GLU A 145 -1.80 22.33 5.45
C GLU A 145 -3.30 22.20 5.75
N ILE A 146 -4.09 21.67 4.82
CA ILE A 146 -5.55 21.61 4.85
C ILE A 146 -6.02 20.30 5.49
N ASP A 147 -6.87 20.42 6.51
CA ASP A 147 -7.58 19.29 7.10
C ASP A 147 -8.71 18.83 6.18
N PHE A 148 -8.94 17.51 6.12
CA PHE A 148 -9.98 16.93 5.25
C PHE A 148 -11.37 17.54 5.50
N LYS A 149 -11.68 17.93 6.75
CA LYS A 149 -12.97 18.53 7.11
C LYS A 149 -13.21 19.91 6.46
N ASP A 150 -12.14 20.64 6.20
CA ASP A 150 -12.15 21.98 5.61
C ASP A 150 -11.83 21.93 4.11
N PHE A 151 -11.49 20.75 3.59
CA PHE A 151 -11.13 20.55 2.20
C PHE A 151 -12.38 20.34 1.34
N HIS A 152 -12.45 21.11 0.25
CA HIS A 152 -13.46 20.94 -0.78
C HIS A 152 -12.77 20.77 -2.13
N ALA A 153 -12.94 19.60 -2.76
CA ALA A 153 -12.38 19.36 -4.08
C ALA A 153 -13.04 20.32 -5.10
N PRO A 154 -12.25 21.01 -5.94
CA PRO A 154 -12.80 21.83 -7.01
C PRO A 154 -13.60 20.94 -7.98
N LYS A 155 -14.84 21.31 -8.28
CA LYS A 155 -15.73 20.54 -9.18
C LYS A 155 -15.12 20.43 -10.58
N SER A 156 -15.16 19.23 -11.17
CA SER A 156 -14.81 19.01 -12.58
C SER A 156 -15.81 19.77 -13.46
N GLY A 157 -15.36 20.90 -14.03
CA GLY A 157 -16.19 21.75 -14.90
C GLY A 157 -15.98 23.27 -14.77
N THR A 158 -15.19 23.76 -13.81
CA THR A 158 -14.86 25.21 -13.70
C THR A 158 -13.53 25.61 -14.32
N ILE A 159 -12.75 24.68 -14.88
CA ILE A 159 -11.62 25.02 -15.76
C ILE A 159 -12.20 25.30 -17.14
N ARG A 160 -12.68 26.53 -17.36
CA ARG A 160 -13.00 27.01 -18.70
C ARG A 160 -11.72 27.00 -19.55
N PRO A 161 -11.80 26.58 -20.83
CA PRO A 161 -10.69 26.68 -21.77
C PRO A 161 -10.24 28.13 -21.99
#